data_AF-A0A432TX05-F1
#
_entry.id   AF-A0A432TX05-F1
#
_cell.length_a   1.000
_cell.length_b   1.000
_cell.length_c   1.000
_cell.angle_alpha   90.00
_cell.angle_beta   90.00
_cell.angle_gamma   90.00
#
_symmetry.space_group_name_H-M   'P 1'
#
loop_
_entity.id
_entity.type
_entity.pdbx_description
1 polymer ?
#
loop_
_entity_poly.entity_id
_entity_poly.type
_entity_poly.pdbx_seq_one_letter_code
_entity_poly.pdbx_strand_id
1 'polypeptide(L)'
;MKTLLLTTLLLSSSAIFANEEGKELHEESCMRCHGSEMYTRDNSRIQNHFDLRSQVSACANNLGTGWFPDEEKSVVDYLNGQHYKFKK
;
A
#
# COMPACT_ATOMS: atom_id res chain seq x y z
N MET A 1 -11.13 40.65 33.34
CA MET A 1 -11.88 39.40 33.05
C MET A 1 -11.83 39.15 31.56
N LYS A 2 -11.70 37.87 31.16
CA LYS A 2 -11.70 37.33 29.78
C LYS A 2 -10.29 37.08 29.20
N THR A 3 -9.64 36.07 29.77
CA THR A 3 -8.70 35.20 29.06
C THR A 3 -9.41 34.56 27.87
N LEU A 4 -9.02 34.91 26.65
CA LEU A 4 -9.41 34.19 25.45
C LEU A 4 -8.46 32.99 25.28
N LEU A 5 -8.97 31.79 25.61
CA LEU A 5 -8.33 30.51 25.30
C LEU A 5 -8.39 30.29 23.78
N LEU A 6 -7.23 30.24 23.15
CA LEU A 6 -7.08 29.84 21.75
C LEU A 6 -7.00 28.31 21.71
N THR A 7 -8.10 27.63 21.41
CA THR A 7 -8.12 26.18 21.17
C THR A 7 -7.51 25.87 19.81
N THR A 8 -6.29 25.32 19.81
CA THR A 8 -5.65 24.75 18.63
C THR A 8 -6.37 23.45 18.24
N LEU A 9 -7.10 23.49 17.13
CA LEU A 9 -7.73 22.33 16.52
C LEU A 9 -6.66 21.52 15.77
N LEU A 10 -6.27 20.38 16.32
CA LEU A 10 -5.43 19.39 15.64
C LEU A 10 -6.25 18.73 14.53
N LEU A 11 -6.02 19.17 13.28
CA LEU A 11 -6.49 18.45 12.10
C LEU A 11 -5.61 17.21 11.90
N SER A 12 -6.08 16.05 12.36
CA SER A 12 -5.50 14.75 12.03
C SER A 12 -5.85 14.40 10.59
N SER A 13 -5.00 14.79 9.63
CA SER A 13 -5.13 14.38 8.23
C SER A 13 -4.48 13.00 8.03
N SER A 14 -5.23 11.93 8.30
CA SER A 14 -4.78 10.54 8.17
C SER A 14 -4.81 9.99 6.75
N ALA A 15 -5.20 10.79 5.75
CA ALA A 15 -5.38 10.31 4.37
C ALA A 15 -4.09 10.31 3.54
N ILE A 16 -3.07 11.11 3.89
CA ILE A 16 -1.84 11.25 3.09
C ILE A 16 -0.81 10.16 3.44
N PHE A 17 -0.78 9.69 4.68
CA PHE A 17 0.19 8.70 5.14
C PHE A 17 -0.09 7.27 4.65
N ALA A 18 -1.34 6.93 4.33
CA ALA A 18 -1.74 5.56 4.01
C ALA A 18 -1.15 4.99 2.70
N ASN A 19 -0.56 5.83 1.84
CA ASN A 19 0.09 5.38 0.60
C ASN A 19 1.62 5.26 0.73
N GLU A 20 2.24 6.05 1.63
CA GLU A 20 3.70 6.07 1.73
C GLU A 20 4.23 4.79 2.38
N GLU A 21 3.60 4.30 3.45
CA GLU A 21 3.98 3.04 4.10
C GLU A 21 3.93 1.86 3.10
N GLY A 22 2.82 1.74 2.35
CA GLY A 22 2.67 0.69 1.35
C GLY A 22 3.69 0.78 0.21
N LYS A 23 4.14 2.01 -0.12
CA LYS A 23 5.21 2.24 -1.10
C LYS A 23 6.58 1.83 -0.55
N GLU A 24 6.91 2.25 0.66
CA GLU A 24 8.19 1.92 1.31
C GLU A 24 8.36 0.41 1.47
N LEU A 25 7.35 -0.26 2.05
CA LEU A 25 7.32 -1.72 2.21
C LEU A 25 7.48 -2.44 0.86
N HIS A 26 6.80 -1.92 -0.16
CA HIS A 26 6.87 -2.44 -1.51
C HIS A 26 8.26 -2.31 -2.14
N GLU A 27 8.88 -1.14 -2.04
CA GLU A 27 10.21 -0.85 -2.57
C GLU A 27 11.29 -1.71 -1.87
N GLU A 28 11.20 -1.86 -0.55
CA GLU A 28 12.17 -2.62 0.25
C GLU A 28 12.10 -4.13 0.00
N SER A 29 10.90 -4.65 -0.28
CA SER A 29 10.65 -6.10 -0.38
C SER A 29 10.46 -6.58 -1.81
N CYS A 30 9.46 -6.06 -2.52
CA CYS A 30 9.08 -6.58 -3.83
C CYS A 30 10.04 -6.15 -4.94
N MET A 31 10.61 -4.94 -4.83
CA MET A 31 11.47 -4.35 -5.86
C MET A 31 12.95 -4.65 -5.65
N ARG A 32 13.31 -5.42 -4.62
CA ARG A 32 14.70 -5.77 -4.31
C ARG A 32 15.37 -6.58 -5.44
N CYS A 33 14.60 -7.41 -6.14
CA CYS A 33 15.10 -8.31 -7.17
C CYS A 33 14.52 -8.05 -8.57
N HIS A 34 13.38 -7.37 -8.66
CA HIS A 34 12.67 -7.08 -9.91
C HIS A 34 12.35 -5.58 -10.01
N GLY A 35 12.29 -5.07 -11.23
CA GLY A 35 11.89 -3.69 -11.52
C GLY A 35 10.40 -3.57 -11.87
N SER A 36 10.02 -2.41 -12.42
CA SER A 36 8.63 -2.09 -12.75
C SER A 36 8.01 -2.97 -13.85
N GLU A 37 8.84 -3.75 -14.56
CA GLU A 37 8.41 -4.71 -15.59
C GLU A 37 7.37 -5.72 -15.08
N MET A 38 7.35 -6.01 -13.77
CA MET A 38 6.40 -6.93 -13.15
C MET A 38 4.93 -6.47 -13.19
N TYR A 39 4.70 -5.18 -13.42
CA TYR A 39 3.35 -4.57 -13.54
C TYR A 39 2.90 -4.40 -14.98
N THR A 40 3.68 -4.87 -15.96
CA THR A 40 3.33 -4.72 -17.37
C THR A 40 2.29 -5.75 -17.82
N ARG A 41 1.59 -5.41 -18.92
CA ARG A 41 0.34 -6.05 -19.37
C ARG A 41 0.47 -7.51 -19.81
N ASP A 42 1.70 -8.03 -19.95
CA ASP A 42 1.95 -9.44 -20.26
C ASP A 42 1.73 -10.37 -19.06
N ASN A 43 1.55 -9.81 -17.86
CA ASN A 43 1.24 -10.58 -16.65
C ASN A 43 -0.29 -10.76 -16.48
N SER A 44 -0.91 -11.49 -17.42
CA SER A 44 -2.36 -11.72 -17.51
C SER A 44 -3.01 -12.49 -16.34
N ARG A 45 -2.36 -12.57 -15.17
CA ARG A 45 -2.81 -13.38 -14.03
C ARG A 45 -3.60 -12.60 -12.99
N ILE A 46 -3.42 -11.28 -12.91
CA ILE A 46 -4.10 -10.45 -11.92
C ILE A 46 -5.22 -9.70 -12.64
N GLN A 47 -6.47 -10.09 -12.40
CA GLN A 47 -7.62 -9.59 -13.13
C GLN A 47 -8.51 -8.66 -12.29
N ASN A 48 -8.36 -8.70 -10.97
CA ASN A 48 -9.18 -7.94 -10.05
C ASN A 48 -8.45 -7.69 -8.72
N HIS A 49 -9.10 -6.93 -7.83
CA HIS A 49 -8.54 -6.55 -6.53
C HIS A 49 -8.29 -7.76 -5.60
N PHE A 50 -9.10 -8.82 -5.71
CA PHE A 50 -8.90 -10.06 -4.95
C PHE A 50 -7.63 -10.79 -5.40
N ASP A 51 -7.40 -10.89 -6.70
CA ASP A 51 -6.18 -11.50 -7.25
C ASP A 51 -4.94 -10.71 -6.81
N LEU A 52 -5.03 -9.37 -6.83
CA LEU A 52 -3.93 -8.51 -6.39
C LEU A 52 -3.59 -8.75 -4.92
N ARG A 53 -4.60 -8.80 -4.04
CA ARG A 53 -4.38 -9.11 -2.62
C ARG A 53 -3.74 -10.48 -2.43
N SER A 54 -4.19 -11.47 -3.19
CA SER A 54 -3.65 -12.83 -3.13
C SER A 54 -2.18 -12.86 -3.60
N GLN A 55 -1.84 -12.11 -4.64
CA GLN A 55 -0.47 -11.97 -5.11
C GLN A 55 0.43 -11.30 -4.07
N VAL A 56 -0.01 -10.20 -3.45
CA VAL A 56 0.77 -9.50 -2.42
C VAL A 56 1.03 -10.42 -1.23
N SER A 57 0.01 -11.14 -0.75
CA SER A 57 0.19 -12.08 0.35
C SER A 57 1.15 -13.23 -0.02
N ALA A 58 1.06 -13.76 -1.24
CA ALA A 58 2.03 -14.76 -1.72
C ALA A 58 3.47 -14.21 -1.75
N CYS A 59 3.66 -12.98 -2.22
CA CYS A 59 4.97 -12.32 -2.20
C CYS A 59 5.48 -12.13 -0.77
N ALA A 60 4.64 -11.61 0.13
CA ALA A 60 4.97 -11.35 1.52
C ALA A 60 5.43 -12.62 2.24
N ASN A 61 4.73 -13.74 2.00
CA ASN A 61 5.09 -15.05 2.54
C ASN A 61 6.38 -15.62 1.94
N ASN A 62 6.53 -15.57 0.61
CA ASN A 62 7.72 -16.10 -0.07
C ASN A 62 9.00 -15.33 0.30
N LEU A 63 8.88 -14.03 0.56
CA LEU A 63 9.98 -13.18 1.00
C LEU A 63 10.18 -13.18 2.51
N GLY A 64 9.30 -13.84 3.28
CA GLY A 64 9.40 -13.92 4.73
C GLY A 64 9.32 -12.55 5.43
N THR A 65 8.54 -11.63 4.88
CA THR A 65 8.47 -10.23 5.34
C THR A 65 7.98 -10.09 6.78
N GLY A 66 7.10 -10.99 7.23
CA GLY A 66 6.50 -10.94 8.57
C GLY A 66 5.45 -9.83 8.74
N TRP A 67 4.95 -9.27 7.64
CA TRP A 67 3.96 -8.18 7.66
C TRP A 67 2.66 -8.58 8.36
N PHE A 68 2.12 -7.63 9.13
CA PHE A 68 0.78 -7.69 9.68
C PHE A 68 -0.27 -7.45 8.56
N PRO A 69 -1.54 -7.83 8.80
CA PRO A 69 -2.59 -7.66 7.80
C PRO A 69 -2.76 -6.22 7.27
N ASP A 70 -2.54 -5.21 8.11
CA ASP A 70 -2.66 -3.80 7.72
C ASP A 70 -1.50 -3.34 6.81
N GLU A 71 -0.30 -3.88 7.02
CA GLU A 71 0.88 -3.64 6.18
C GLU A 71 0.71 -4.31 4.81
N GLU A 72 0.25 -5.57 4.75
CA GLU A 72 -0.12 -6.19 3.47
C GLU A 72 -1.18 -5.37 2.74
N LYS A 73 -2.18 -4.87 3.47
CA LYS A 73 -3.23 -4.04 2.91
C LYS A 73 -2.70 -2.70 2.37
N SER A 74 -1.76 -2.05 3.06
CA SER A 74 -1.18 -0.78 2.60
C SER A 74 -0.43 -0.97 1.27
N VAL A 75 0.31 -2.07 1.12
CA VAL A 75 0.98 -2.45 -0.13
C VAL A 75 -0.03 -2.74 -1.25
N VAL A 76 -1.12 -3.47 -0.96
CA VAL A 76 -2.21 -3.69 -1.93
C VAL A 76 -2.83 -2.37 -2.38
N ASP A 77 -3.13 -1.48 -1.43
CA ASP A 77 -3.72 -0.17 -1.73
C ASP A 77 -2.77 0.70 -2.57
N TYR A 78 -1.46 0.68 -2.27
CA TYR A 78 -0.44 1.33 -3.07
C TYR A 78 -0.39 0.79 -4.51
N LEU A 79 -0.24 -0.52 -4.67
CA LEU A 79 -0.14 -1.16 -5.99
C LEU A 79 -1.41 -0.97 -6.81
N ASN A 80 -2.59 -1.10 -6.20
CA ASN A 80 -3.85 -0.84 -6.88
C ASN A 80 -3.97 0.64 -7.28
N GLY A 81 -3.51 1.53 -6.39
CA GLY A 81 -3.48 2.96 -6.60
C GLY A 81 -2.53 3.40 -7.70
N GLN A 82 -1.41 2.71 -7.94
CA GLN A 82 -0.43 3.11 -8.96
C GLN A 82 -0.59 2.35 -10.28
N HIS A 83 -0.78 1.04 -10.24
CA HIS A 83 -0.65 0.18 -11.41
C HIS A 83 -1.97 -0.42 -11.90
N TYR A 84 -2.78 -0.97 -10.98
CA TYR A 84 -3.89 -1.85 -11.39
C TYR A 84 -5.25 -1.16 -11.55
N LYS A 85 -5.57 -0.19 -10.68
CA LYS A 85 -6.82 0.60 -10.70
C LYS A 85 -8.11 -0.26 -10.67
N PHE A 86 -8.08 -1.43 -10.04
CA PHE A 86 -9.25 -2.28 -9.87
C PHE A 86 -10.27 -1.65 -8.91
N LYS A 87 -11.54 -1.99 -9.11
CA LYS A 87 -12.59 -1.75 -8.11
C LYS A 87 -12.33 -2.65 -6.90
N LYS A 88 -12.44 -2.07 -5.71
CA LYS A 88 -12.26 -2.77 -4.43
C LYS A 88 -13.46 -3.63 -4.08
#